data_AF-A0AB72WXV1-F1
#
_entry.id   AF-A0AB72WXV1-F1
#
_cell.length_a   1.000
_cell.length_b   1.000
_cell.length_c   1.000
_cell.angle_alpha   90.00
_cell.angle_beta   90.00
_cell.angle_gamma   90.00
#
_symmetry.space_group_name_H-M   'P 1'
#
loop_
_entity.id
_entity.type
_entity.pdbx_description
1 polymer ?
#
loop_
_entity_poly.entity_id
_entity_poly.type
_entity_poly.pdbx_seq_one_letter_code
_entity_poly.pdbx_strand_id
1 'polypeptide(L)'
;MNIRSNVPVIRIALLALVSLIASLAAAAALAAPPATVATCDGIKEAYPILGAQCTHHYAKINHAPATAAERRETYFARIAVLEIFRKALLCNGMYGASKSEQQRFASGEAGHLQALANLNAAMTIAGDPNVPALYTAADLTDVSIKKQQCK
;
A
#
# COMPACT_ATOMS: atom_id res chain seq x y z
N MET A 1 -40.16 62.14 39.54
CA MET A 1 -40.26 62.07 38.06
C MET A 1 -39.69 60.74 37.60
N ASN A 2 -40.51 59.96 36.90
CA ASN A 2 -40.20 58.65 36.30
C ASN A 2 -39.29 58.82 35.07
N ILE A 3 -38.22 58.04 34.96
CA ILE A 3 -37.65 57.68 33.65
C ILE A 3 -37.44 56.17 33.61
N ARG A 4 -38.07 55.58 32.58
CA ARG A 4 -38.18 54.16 32.28
C ARG A 4 -36.87 53.57 31.74
N SER A 5 -36.74 52.27 31.98
CA SER A 5 -36.25 51.21 31.08
C SER A 5 -35.15 51.54 30.07
N ASN A 6 -34.05 50.78 30.13
CA ASN A 6 -33.65 49.88 29.04
C ASN A 6 -32.50 48.98 29.50
N VAL A 7 -32.82 47.72 29.77
CA VAL A 7 -31.86 46.62 29.88
C VAL A 7 -31.45 46.26 28.44
N PRO A 8 -30.18 46.40 28.02
CA PRO A 8 -29.74 45.77 26.78
C PRO A 8 -29.30 44.35 27.12
N VAL A 9 -30.16 43.41 26.74
CA VAL A 9 -29.93 41.98 26.55
C VAL A 9 -28.84 41.78 25.49
N ILE A 10 -27.60 42.20 25.76
CA ILE A 10 -26.49 42.19 24.80
C ILE A 10 -25.20 41.73 25.51
N ARG A 11 -25.27 40.66 26.29
CA ARG A 11 -24.05 39.99 26.82
C ARG A 11 -24.12 38.46 26.80
N ILE A 12 -25.03 37.87 26.02
CA ILE A 12 -25.11 36.39 25.86
C ILE A 12 -24.68 35.95 24.45
N ALA A 13 -24.53 36.87 23.49
CA ALA A 13 -24.07 36.53 22.14
C ALA A 13 -22.55 36.32 22.03
N LEU A 14 -21.75 36.80 22.99
CA LEU A 14 -20.28 36.72 22.91
C LEU A 14 -19.69 35.40 23.43
N LEU A 15 -20.46 34.60 24.18
CA LEU A 15 -19.99 33.32 24.75
C LEU A 15 -20.24 32.11 23.84
N ALA A 16 -21.00 32.27 22.74
CA ALA A 16 -21.21 31.20 21.77
C ALA A 16 -20.05 31.09 20.75
N LEU A 17 -19.17 32.09 20.67
CA LEU A 17 -18.05 32.09 19.70
C LEU A 17 -16.82 31.31 20.16
N VAL A 18 -16.75 30.91 21.44
CA VAL A 18 -15.57 30.23 22.03
C VAL A 18 -15.74 28.70 22.11
N SER A 19 -16.95 28.18 21.91
CA SER A 19 -17.25 26.75 22.09
C SER A 19 -17.11 25.90 20.82
N LEU A 20 -16.84 26.51 19.65
CA LEU A 20 -16.84 25.82 18.36
C LEU A 20 -15.44 25.60 17.76
N ILE A 21 -14.38 25.65 18.57
CA ILE A 21 -13.00 25.31 18.14
C ILE A 21 -12.52 23.99 18.78
N ALA A 22 -13.34 23.36 19.64
CA ALA A 22 -12.93 22.20 20.42
C ALA A 22 -13.15 20.82 19.75
N SER A 23 -13.67 20.77 18.52
CA SER A 23 -14.07 19.49 17.89
C SER A 23 -13.64 19.30 16.44
N LEU A 24 -12.55 19.95 16.03
CA LEU A 24 -11.73 19.49 14.90
C LEU A 24 -10.36 19.06 15.42
N ALA A 25 -10.33 18.11 16.35
CA ALA A 25 -9.31 17.08 16.28
C ALA A 25 -9.59 16.30 14.99
N ALA A 26 -9.18 16.89 13.86
CA ALA A 26 -8.92 16.13 12.67
C ALA A 26 -8.01 15.01 13.17
N ALA A 27 -8.53 13.79 13.19
CA ALA A 27 -7.70 12.63 13.08
C ALA A 27 -7.02 12.78 11.71
N ALA A 28 -5.99 13.63 11.65
CA ALA A 28 -4.88 13.45 10.76
C ALA A 28 -4.36 12.09 11.16
N ALA A 29 -4.97 11.05 10.56
CA ALA A 29 -4.39 9.74 10.48
C ALA A 29 -2.96 10.04 10.07
N LEU A 30 -2.01 9.83 10.99
CA LEU A 30 -0.61 10.12 10.78
C LEU A 30 -0.32 9.58 9.38
N ALA A 31 0.01 10.48 8.47
CA ALA A 31 0.38 10.08 7.13
C ALA A 31 1.55 9.14 7.34
N ALA A 32 1.34 7.85 7.07
CA ALA A 32 2.37 6.86 7.31
C ALA A 32 3.61 7.31 6.53
N PRO A 33 4.78 7.38 7.17
CA PRO A 33 5.98 7.80 6.46
C PRO A 33 6.20 6.87 5.27
N PRO A 34 6.75 7.38 4.14
CA PRO A 34 7.09 6.52 3.02
C PRO A 34 7.97 5.34 3.44
N ALA A 35 7.78 4.19 2.79
CA ALA A 35 8.68 3.06 2.92
C ALA A 35 10.02 3.43 2.27
N THR A 36 11.11 3.34 3.04
CA THR A 36 12.47 3.69 2.58
C THR A 36 13.30 2.47 2.18
N VAL A 37 12.85 1.27 2.58
CA VAL A 37 13.47 -0.02 2.34
C VAL A 37 12.54 -0.91 1.52
N ALA A 38 12.99 -1.29 0.31
CA ALA A 38 12.22 -2.10 -0.63
C ALA A 38 12.26 -3.61 -0.27
N THR A 39 11.76 -3.95 0.91
CA THR A 39 11.59 -5.33 1.41
C THR A 39 10.22 -5.47 2.04
N CYS A 40 9.72 -6.71 2.25
CA CYS A 40 8.45 -6.89 2.96
C CYS A 40 8.47 -6.27 4.37
N ASP A 41 9.61 -6.33 5.08
CA ASP A 41 9.77 -5.71 6.39
C ASP A 41 9.79 -4.19 6.32
N GLY A 42 10.52 -3.61 5.35
CA GLY A 42 10.51 -2.17 5.13
C GLY A 42 9.14 -1.62 4.71
N ILE A 43 8.39 -2.41 3.93
CA ILE A 43 6.98 -2.13 3.61
C ILE A 43 6.14 -2.23 4.88
N LYS A 44 6.38 -3.20 5.77
CA LYS A 44 5.62 -3.38 7.01
C LYS A 44 5.84 -2.25 8.01
N GLU A 45 7.05 -1.70 8.07
CA GLU A 45 7.36 -0.56 8.93
C GLU A 45 6.55 0.70 8.55
N ALA A 46 6.36 0.93 7.24
CA ALA A 46 5.58 2.05 6.73
C ALA A 46 4.08 1.75 6.58
N TYR A 47 3.75 0.57 6.04
CA TYR A 47 2.40 0.13 5.68
C TYR A 47 2.14 -1.27 6.28
N PRO A 48 1.83 -1.36 7.59
CA PRO A 48 1.74 -2.63 8.32
C PRO A 48 0.88 -3.73 7.71
N ILE A 49 -0.29 -3.40 7.14
CA ILE A 49 -1.19 -4.38 6.53
C ILE A 49 -0.59 -4.88 5.21
N LEU A 50 -0.13 -3.98 4.34
CA LEU A 50 0.55 -4.36 3.10
C LEU A 50 1.80 -5.22 3.38
N GLY A 51 2.62 -4.81 4.33
CA GLY A 51 3.84 -5.54 4.69
C GLY A 51 3.56 -6.90 5.31
N ALA A 52 2.52 -7.03 6.15
CA ALA A 52 2.11 -8.33 6.68
C ALA A 52 1.64 -9.28 5.57
N GLN A 53 0.89 -8.78 4.59
CA GLN A 53 0.51 -9.56 3.40
C GLN A 53 1.75 -9.95 2.59
N CYS A 54 2.71 -9.03 2.43
CA CYS A 54 3.97 -9.30 1.73
C CYS A 54 4.70 -10.47 2.39
N THR A 55 4.93 -10.41 3.70
CA THR A 55 5.58 -11.50 4.46
C THR A 55 4.82 -12.82 4.32
N HIS A 56 3.49 -12.79 4.39
CA HIS A 56 2.66 -13.99 4.24
C HIS A 56 2.81 -14.65 2.87
N HIS A 57 2.79 -13.86 1.78
CA HIS A 57 2.96 -14.39 0.43
C HIS A 57 4.41 -14.80 0.16
N TYR A 58 5.38 -14.03 0.64
CA TYR A 58 6.80 -14.32 0.48
C TYR A 58 7.16 -15.67 1.11
N ALA A 59 6.58 -16.01 2.27
CA ALA A 59 6.79 -17.31 2.93
C ALA A 59 6.32 -18.52 2.10
N LYS A 60 5.49 -18.32 1.07
CA LYS A 60 5.01 -19.37 0.15
C LYS A 60 5.88 -19.52 -1.10
N ILE A 61 6.87 -18.66 -1.29
CA ILE A 61 7.79 -18.75 -2.42
C ILE A 61 8.77 -19.89 -2.15
N ASN A 62 8.57 -21.03 -2.80
CA ASN A 62 9.58 -22.07 -2.83
C ASN A 62 10.70 -21.67 -3.81
N HIS A 63 11.94 -21.65 -3.35
CA HIS A 63 13.10 -21.30 -4.18
C HIS A 63 13.61 -22.46 -5.05
N ALA A 64 13.12 -23.68 -4.81
CA ALA A 64 13.41 -24.88 -5.58
C ALA A 64 12.14 -25.78 -5.71
N PRO A 65 11.08 -25.31 -6.39
CA PRO A 65 9.83 -26.06 -6.52
C PRO A 65 10.01 -27.31 -7.41
N ALA A 66 9.78 -28.49 -6.84
CA ALA A 66 9.99 -29.79 -7.50
C ALA A 66 8.72 -30.28 -8.22
N THR A 67 7.54 -29.99 -7.67
CA THR A 67 6.26 -30.47 -8.23
C THR A 67 5.52 -29.38 -9.01
N ALA A 68 4.59 -29.78 -9.87
CA ALA A 68 3.71 -28.85 -10.60
C ALA A 68 2.89 -27.97 -9.64
N ALA A 69 2.41 -28.54 -8.53
CA ALA A 69 1.67 -27.81 -7.50
C ALA A 69 2.56 -26.74 -6.83
N GLU A 70 3.78 -27.09 -6.45
CA GLU A 70 4.75 -26.16 -5.84
C GLU A 70 5.17 -25.05 -6.81
N ARG A 71 5.37 -25.34 -8.10
CA ARG A 71 5.68 -24.33 -9.12
C ARG A 71 4.53 -23.36 -9.27
N ARG A 72 3.29 -23.86 -9.35
CA ARG A 72 2.09 -23.03 -9.45
C ARG A 72 1.88 -22.17 -8.21
N GLU A 73 2.04 -22.73 -7.01
CA GLU A 73 1.95 -21.95 -5.76
C GLU A 73 3.00 -20.85 -5.71
N THR A 74 4.26 -21.20 -6.01
CA THR A 74 5.37 -20.23 -6.09
C THR A 74 5.08 -19.13 -7.10
N TYR A 75 4.46 -19.46 -8.24
CA TYR A 75 4.12 -18.48 -9.28
C TYR A 75 3.13 -17.43 -8.77
N PHE A 76 2.02 -17.85 -8.16
CA PHE A 76 1.02 -16.92 -7.64
C PHE A 76 1.51 -16.18 -6.39
N ALA A 77 2.33 -16.81 -5.55
CA ALA A 77 2.98 -16.15 -4.42
C ALA A 77 3.88 -14.99 -4.89
N ARG A 78 4.66 -15.20 -5.96
CA ARG A 78 5.50 -14.16 -6.57
C ARG A 78 4.69 -13.02 -7.17
N ILE A 79 3.58 -13.30 -7.85
CA ILE A 79 2.65 -12.27 -8.34
C ILE A 79 2.16 -11.42 -7.18
N ALA A 80 1.64 -12.05 -6.11
CA ALA A 80 1.09 -11.33 -4.97
C ALA A 80 2.14 -10.43 -4.29
N VAL A 81 3.37 -10.91 -4.11
CA VAL A 81 4.48 -10.08 -3.58
C VAL A 81 4.75 -8.89 -4.49
N LEU A 82 4.86 -9.13 -5.80
CA LEU A 82 5.14 -8.07 -6.77
C LEU A 82 4.03 -7.01 -6.79
N GLU A 83 2.76 -7.40 -6.75
CA GLU A 83 1.64 -6.46 -6.66
C GLU A 83 1.66 -5.64 -5.37
N ILE A 84 2.09 -6.22 -4.25
CA ILE A 84 2.23 -5.49 -2.98
C ILE A 84 3.37 -4.46 -3.07
N PHE A 85 4.49 -4.81 -3.69
CA PHE A 85 5.57 -3.86 -3.98
C PHE A 85 5.07 -2.70 -4.85
N ARG A 86 4.29 -3.01 -5.89
CA ARG A 86 3.67 -1.98 -6.73
C ARG A 86 2.73 -1.07 -5.95
N LYS A 87 1.89 -1.64 -5.08
CA LYS A 87 1.01 -0.87 -4.17
C LYS A 87 1.81 0.01 -3.20
N ALA A 88 2.89 -0.51 -2.62
CA ALA A 88 3.77 0.25 -1.74
C ALA A 88 4.46 1.41 -2.48
N LEU A 89 4.89 1.21 -3.73
CA LEU A 89 5.41 2.28 -4.59
C LEU A 89 4.36 3.39 -4.82
N LEU A 90 3.11 3.02 -5.12
CA LEU A 90 2.02 3.99 -5.29
C LEU A 90 1.73 4.75 -3.99
N CYS A 91 1.75 4.05 -2.84
CA CYS A 91 1.62 4.67 -1.52
C CYS A 91 2.77 5.64 -1.22
N ASN A 92 4.02 5.28 -1.55
CA ASN A 92 5.18 6.16 -1.46
C ASN A 92 4.95 7.45 -2.25
N GLY A 93 4.41 7.37 -3.47
CA GLY A 93 4.04 8.55 -4.25
C GLY A 93 2.98 9.42 -3.56
N MET A 94 1.94 8.81 -2.96
CA MET A 94 0.87 9.53 -2.25
C MET A 94 1.29 10.17 -0.92
N TYR A 95 2.36 9.67 -0.31
CA TYR A 95 2.96 10.18 0.92
C TYR A 95 4.21 11.05 0.68
N GLY A 96 4.52 11.36 -0.58
CA GLY A 96 5.55 12.34 -0.92
C GLY A 96 6.98 11.81 -0.82
N ALA A 97 7.19 10.51 -1.03
CA ALA A 97 8.52 9.92 -1.14
C ALA A 97 9.37 10.65 -2.20
N SER A 98 10.67 10.79 -1.93
CA SER A 98 11.61 11.38 -2.87
C SER A 98 11.72 10.55 -4.15
N LYS A 99 12.19 11.17 -5.25
CA LYS A 99 12.40 10.47 -6.52
C LYS A 99 13.32 9.25 -6.38
N SER A 100 14.37 9.36 -5.56
CA SER A 100 15.32 8.27 -5.35
C SER A 100 14.70 7.09 -4.61
N GLU A 101 13.83 7.34 -3.62
CA GLU A 101 13.09 6.28 -2.92
C GLU A 101 12.09 5.59 -3.86
N GLN A 102 11.34 6.36 -4.65
CA GLN A 102 10.44 5.78 -5.65
C GLN A 102 11.20 4.94 -6.69
N GLN A 103 12.34 5.42 -7.19
CA GLN A 103 13.19 4.67 -8.12
C GLN A 103 13.75 3.38 -7.53
N ARG A 104 14.15 3.40 -6.25
CA ARG A 104 14.66 2.21 -5.55
C ARG A 104 13.60 1.12 -5.41
N PHE A 105 12.34 1.50 -5.18
CA PHE A 105 11.22 0.55 -5.15
C PHE A 105 10.89 0.02 -6.55
N ALA A 106 10.84 0.91 -7.55
CA ALA A 106 10.52 0.53 -8.92
C ALA A 106 11.57 -0.40 -9.55
N SER A 107 12.86 -0.27 -9.20
CA SER A 107 13.93 -1.10 -9.78
C SER A 107 13.80 -2.59 -9.45
N GLY A 108 13.07 -2.95 -8.38
CA GLY A 108 12.79 -4.33 -8.02
C GLY A 108 11.79 -5.05 -8.95
N GLU A 109 10.91 -4.31 -9.64
CA GLU A 109 9.85 -4.89 -10.47
C GLU A 109 10.41 -5.78 -11.58
N ALA A 110 11.46 -5.34 -12.27
CA ALA A 110 12.08 -6.08 -13.37
C ALA A 110 12.62 -7.46 -12.93
N GLY A 111 13.24 -7.55 -11.75
CA GLY A 111 13.77 -8.82 -11.23
C GLY A 111 12.65 -9.82 -10.91
N HIS A 112 11.54 -9.35 -10.33
CA HIS A 112 10.37 -10.19 -10.06
C HIS A 112 9.68 -10.65 -11.35
N LEU A 113 9.52 -9.77 -12.33
CA LEU A 113 8.97 -10.11 -13.64
C LEU A 113 9.82 -11.16 -14.37
N GLN A 114 11.16 -11.03 -14.33
CA GLN A 114 12.05 -12.04 -14.90
C GLN A 114 11.92 -13.39 -14.18
N ALA A 115 11.82 -13.39 -12.86
CA ALA A 115 11.63 -14.61 -12.08
C ALA A 115 10.29 -15.31 -12.41
N LEU A 116 9.23 -14.54 -12.64
CA LEU A 116 7.94 -15.06 -13.10
C LEU A 116 8.05 -15.65 -14.50
N ALA A 117 8.69 -14.95 -15.45
CA ALA A 117 8.91 -15.48 -16.80
C ALA A 117 9.68 -16.81 -16.79
N ASN A 118 10.76 -16.89 -16.01
CA ASN A 118 11.56 -18.10 -15.87
C ASN A 118 10.74 -19.26 -15.28
N LEU A 119 9.93 -19.00 -14.26
CA LEU A 119 9.09 -20.03 -13.63
C LEU A 119 7.99 -20.51 -14.58
N ASN A 120 7.36 -19.61 -15.34
CA ASN A 120 6.35 -19.96 -16.34
C ASN A 120 6.95 -20.84 -17.46
N ALA A 121 8.14 -20.49 -17.95
CA ALA A 121 8.87 -21.29 -18.91
C ALA A 121 9.22 -22.68 -18.36
N ALA A 122 9.68 -22.75 -17.10
CA ALA A 122 9.98 -24.02 -16.44
C ALA A 122 8.72 -24.91 -16.30
N MET A 123 7.57 -24.34 -15.95
CA MET A 123 6.28 -25.06 -15.90
C MET A 123 5.90 -25.61 -17.28
N THR A 124 6.11 -24.82 -18.34
CA THR A 124 5.83 -25.23 -19.73
C THR A 124 6.74 -26.38 -20.17
N ILE A 125 8.04 -26.27 -19.91
CA ILE A 125 9.03 -27.31 -20.26
C ILE A 125 8.78 -28.60 -19.49
N ALA A 126 8.38 -28.51 -18.22
CA ALA A 126 8.03 -29.66 -17.39
C ALA A 126 6.71 -30.34 -17.80
N GLY A 127 5.91 -29.72 -18.68
CA GLY A 127 4.61 -30.23 -19.09
C GLY A 127 3.55 -30.14 -17.99
N ASP A 128 3.63 -29.11 -17.14
CA ASP A 128 2.69 -28.95 -16.03
C ASP A 128 1.25 -28.77 -16.52
N PRO A 129 0.26 -29.45 -15.92
CA PRO A 129 -1.13 -29.19 -16.23
C PRO A 129 -1.53 -27.79 -15.71
N ASN A 130 -2.23 -27.01 -16.54
CA ASN A 130 -2.73 -25.66 -16.21
C ASN A 130 -1.64 -24.61 -15.97
N VAL A 131 -0.65 -24.51 -16.87
CA VAL A 131 0.33 -23.41 -16.85
C VAL A 131 -0.43 -22.06 -16.91
N PRO A 132 -0.21 -21.14 -15.94
CA PRO A 132 -0.84 -19.83 -15.97
C PRO A 132 -0.43 -18.99 -17.19
N ALA A 133 -1.25 -18.02 -17.56
CA ALA A 133 -0.82 -16.98 -18.49
C ALA A 133 0.38 -16.24 -17.91
N LEU A 134 1.30 -15.81 -18.78
CA LEU A 134 2.49 -15.06 -18.38
C LEU A 134 2.07 -13.69 -17.83
N TYR A 135 2.42 -13.42 -16.57
CA TYR A 135 2.32 -12.11 -15.94
C TYR A 135 3.48 -11.20 -16.39
N THR A 136 3.15 -9.99 -16.80
CA THR A 136 4.05 -9.04 -17.47
C THR A 136 4.03 -7.66 -16.83
N ALA A 137 4.85 -6.75 -17.36
CA ALA A 137 4.80 -5.34 -16.97
C ALA A 137 3.46 -4.67 -17.32
N ALA A 138 2.71 -5.16 -18.33
CA ALA A 138 1.40 -4.61 -18.65
C ALA A 138 0.40 -4.86 -17.52
N ASP A 139 0.41 -6.06 -16.94
CA ASP A 139 -0.46 -6.43 -15.81
C ASP A 139 -0.19 -5.56 -14.57
N LEU A 140 1.05 -5.10 -14.39
CA LEU A 140 1.40 -4.16 -13.31
C LEU A 140 0.76 -2.78 -13.45
N THR A 141 0.41 -2.38 -14.68
CA THR A 141 -0.20 -1.06 -14.92
C THR A 141 -1.62 -0.98 -14.39
N ASP A 142 -2.30 -2.13 -14.29
CA ASP A 142 -3.66 -2.25 -13.75
C ASP A 142 -3.70 -2.29 -12.21
N VAL A 143 -2.54 -2.51 -11.56
CA VAL A 143 -2.44 -2.48 -10.11
C VAL A 143 -2.65 -1.06 -9.61
N SER A 144 -3.73 -0.89 -8.84
CA SER A 144 -4.09 0.39 -8.24
C SER A 144 -4.34 0.25 -6.74
N ILE A 145 -4.22 1.38 -6.04
CA ILE A 145 -4.52 1.49 -4.62
C ILE A 145 -5.01 2.91 -4.32
N LYS A 146 -5.87 3.06 -3.32
CA LYS A 146 -6.26 4.38 -2.78
C LYS A 146 -5.44 4.68 -1.53
N LYS A 147 -5.24 5.96 -1.22
CA LYS A 147 -4.46 6.40 -0.05
C LYS A 147 -4.95 5.76 1.27
N GLN A 148 -6.26 5.56 1.42
CA GLN A 148 -6.86 4.93 2.62
C GLN A 148 -6.48 3.46 2.81
N GLN A 149 -6.00 2.81 1.74
CA GLN A 149 -5.58 1.41 1.71
C GLN A 149 -4.06 1.25 1.91
N CYS A 150 -3.31 2.34 1.99
CA CYS A 150 -1.87 2.34 2.29
C CYS A 150 -1.59 2.09 3.79
N LYS A 151 -2.35 1.18 4.38
CA LYS A 151 -2.23 0.78 5.78
C LYS A 151 -1.39 -0.47 5.92
#